data_AF-A0AAD4PDH4-F1
#
_entry.id   AF-A0AAD4PDH4-F1
#
_cell.length_a   1.000
_cell.length_b   1.000
_cell.length_c   1.000
_cell.angle_alpha   90.00
_cell.angle_beta   90.00
_cell.angle_gamma   90.00
#
_symmetry.space_group_name_H-M   'P 1'
#
loop_
_entity.id
_entity.type
_entity.pdbx_description
1 polymer ?
#
loop_
_entity_poly.entity_id
_entity_poly.type
_entity_poly.pdbx_seq_one_letter_code
_entity_poly.pdbx_strand_id
1 'polypeptide(L)'
;MPCSHATAAIQSAGHNMYDYVEYYYKQVNMCLTYHERVYSVPNDDEWTVPFQQASFTLFPPIAVCQPGRPKERRYRSSMEGSSSKTRKQQVCSRCGGTGHNKSKCTTPHAIGSSEANATQGHRQLRRYGICGEIGHSRRTCLLRANES
;
A
#
# COMPACT_ATOMS: atom_id res chain seq x y z
N MET A 1 -18.33 17.57 11.47
CA MET A 1 -19.47 16.88 10.84
C MET A 1 -19.63 15.49 11.43
N PRO A 2 -20.85 15.07 11.81
CA PRO A 2 -21.10 13.71 12.31
C PRO A 2 -20.71 12.66 11.26
N CYS A 3 -20.19 11.52 11.72
CA CYS A 3 -19.91 10.37 10.85
C CYS A 3 -21.22 9.68 10.43
N SER A 4 -21.18 8.80 9.43
CA SER A 4 -22.35 8.06 8.96
C SER A 4 -23.08 7.31 10.08
N HIS A 5 -22.33 6.71 11.01
CA HIS A 5 -22.90 6.01 12.17
C HIS A 5 -23.62 6.97 13.13
N ALA A 6 -23.01 8.13 13.42
CA ALA A 6 -23.61 9.14 14.29
C ALA A 6 -24.89 9.70 13.66
N THR A 7 -24.87 10.02 12.37
CA THR A 7 -26.06 10.49 11.65
C THR A 7 -27.20 9.47 11.71
N ALA A 8 -26.91 8.19 11.49
CA ALA A 8 -27.91 7.13 11.57
C ALA A 8 -28.51 6.98 12.98
N ALA A 9 -27.68 7.04 14.03
CA ALA A 9 -28.14 6.97 15.41
C ALA A 9 -29.03 8.18 15.78
N ILE A 10 -28.60 9.39 15.41
CA ILE A 10 -29.36 10.64 15.66
C ILE A 10 -30.72 10.60 14.95
N GLN A 11 -30.75 10.18 13.69
CA GLN A 11 -31.99 10.03 12.93
C GLN A 11 -32.92 8.97 13.52
N SER A 12 -32.37 7.83 13.97
CA SER A 12 -33.17 6.78 14.61
C SER A 12 -33.81 7.23 15.92
N ALA A 13 -33.18 8.20 16.61
CA ALA A 13 -33.70 8.82 17.82
C ALA A 13 -34.68 9.98 17.52
N GLY A 14 -34.97 10.28 16.24
CA GLY A 14 -35.90 11.33 15.83
C GLY A 14 -35.36 12.76 15.97
N HIS A 15 -34.05 12.90 16.18
CA HIS A 15 -33.41 14.21 16.31
C HIS A 15 -32.90 14.74 14.96
N ASN A 16 -32.70 16.05 14.89
CA ASN A 16 -32.09 16.70 13.74
C ASN A 16 -30.56 16.60 13.81
N MET A 17 -29.92 16.10 12.74
CA MET A 17 -28.45 15.97 12.68
C MET A 17 -27.70 17.29 12.80
N TYR A 18 -28.30 18.40 12.37
CA TYR A 18 -27.65 19.72 12.35
C TYR A 18 -27.45 20.31 13.75
N ASP A 19 -28.21 19.84 14.75
CA ASP A 19 -28.06 20.25 16.15
C ASP A 19 -26.78 19.70 16.78
N TYR A 20 -26.25 18.60 16.24
CA TYR A 20 -25.00 17.94 16.68
C TYR A 20 -23.78 18.41 15.90
N VAL A 21 -23.92 19.42 15.04
CA VAL A 21 -22.81 20.02 14.31
C VAL A 21 -22.23 21.17 15.13
N GLU A 22 -20.94 21.07 15.44
CA GLU A 22 -20.18 22.12 16.11
C GLU A 22 -20.34 23.48 15.40
N TYR A 23 -20.32 24.54 16.20
CA TYR A 23 -20.59 25.92 15.76
C TYR A 23 -19.80 26.29 14.50
N TYR A 24 -18.49 26.01 14.48
CA TYR A 24 -17.58 26.39 13.40
C TYR A 24 -17.93 25.80 12.03
N TYR A 25 -18.63 24.65 11.99
CA TYR A 25 -19.00 23.99 10.73
C TYR A 25 -20.40 24.35 10.24
N LYS A 26 -21.11 25.26 10.93
CA LYS A 26 -22.39 25.77 10.45
C LYS A 26 -22.18 26.68 9.25
N GLN A 27 -23.10 26.61 8.28
CA GLN A 27 -23.02 27.39 7.05
C GLN A 27 -22.84 28.90 7.32
N VAL A 28 -23.59 29.44 8.29
CA VAL A 28 -23.49 30.85 8.69
C VAL A 28 -22.05 31.22 9.06
N ASN A 29 -21.39 30.42 9.88
CA ASN A 29 -20.01 30.69 10.32
C ASN A 29 -18.99 30.46 9.20
N MET A 30 -19.22 29.46 8.35
CA MET A 30 -18.39 29.29 7.17
C MET A 30 -18.50 30.55 6.29
N CYS A 31 -19.71 31.04 6.01
CA CYS A 31 -19.90 32.27 5.24
C CYS A 31 -19.22 33.47 5.89
N LEU A 32 -19.38 33.66 7.21
CA LEU A 32 -18.72 34.74 7.95
C LEU A 32 -17.20 34.67 7.89
N THR A 33 -16.62 33.47 8.03
CA THR A 33 -15.16 33.25 8.00
C THR A 33 -14.55 33.70 6.67
N TYR A 34 -15.29 33.53 5.56
CA TYR A 34 -14.85 33.90 4.22
C TYR A 34 -15.59 35.13 3.66
N HIS A 35 -16.29 35.88 4.51
CA HIS A 35 -17.03 37.07 4.09
C HIS A 35 -16.10 38.22 3.72
N GLU A 36 -14.94 38.28 4.36
CA GLU A 36 -13.94 39.29 4.08
C GLU A 36 -13.30 39.08 2.70
N ARG A 37 -13.03 40.19 2.01
CA ARG A 37 -12.44 40.14 0.68
C ARG A 37 -10.98 39.71 0.77
N VAL A 38 -10.66 38.58 0.15
CA VAL A 38 -9.27 38.22 -0.15
C VAL A 38 -8.81 39.08 -1.32
N TYR A 39 -7.89 40.01 -1.06
CA TYR A 39 -7.26 40.80 -2.12
C TYR A 39 -6.35 39.91 -2.97
N SER A 40 -6.29 40.18 -4.27
CA SER A 40 -5.28 39.58 -5.13
C SER A 40 -3.89 39.96 -4.62
N VAL A 41 -2.96 39.01 -4.68
CA VAL A 41 -1.55 39.31 -4.49
C VAL A 41 -1.13 40.28 -5.61
N PRO A 42 -0.53 41.44 -5.28
CA PRO A 42 -0.07 42.39 -6.29
C PRO A 42 1.03 41.78 -7.17
N ASN A 43 1.35 42.41 -8.30
CA ASN A 43 2.47 41.98 -9.13
C ASN A 43 3.80 42.11 -8.35
N ASP A 44 4.79 41.31 -8.71
CA ASP A 44 6.12 41.30 -8.08
C ASP A 44 6.81 42.67 -8.11
N ASP A 45 6.60 43.44 -9.18
CA ASP A 45 7.10 44.81 -9.32
C ASP A 45 6.55 45.80 -8.26
N GLU A 46 5.40 45.49 -7.65
CA GLU A 46 4.73 46.33 -6.65
C GLU A 46 5.09 45.92 -5.21
N TRP A 47 5.88 44.86 -5.02
CA TRP A 47 6.22 44.35 -3.70
C TRP A 47 7.29 45.21 -3.02
N THR A 48 6.95 45.86 -1.91
CA THR A 48 7.94 46.52 -1.06
C THR A 48 8.53 45.51 -0.09
N VAL A 49 9.72 44.99 -0.39
CA VAL A 49 10.46 44.08 0.51
C VAL A 49 11.31 44.90 1.49
N PRO A 50 11.10 44.81 2.81
CA PRO A 50 11.95 45.48 3.79
C PRO A 50 13.41 45.04 3.66
N PHE A 51 14.35 45.96 3.88
CA PHE A 51 15.79 45.69 3.75
C PHE A 51 16.27 44.46 4.53
N GLN A 52 15.72 44.23 5.73
CA GLN A 52 16.04 43.07 6.58
C GLN A 52 15.62 41.73 5.95
N GLN A 53 14.61 41.73 5.09
CA GLN A 53 14.09 40.54 4.42
C GLN A 53 14.75 40.34 3.04
N ALA A 54 15.25 41.40 2.41
CA ALA A 54 16.06 41.31 1.19
C ALA A 54 17.39 40.58 1.43
N SER A 55 17.94 40.64 2.65
CA SER A 55 19.13 39.88 3.05
C SER A 55 18.84 38.44 3.51
N PHE A 56 17.57 38.03 3.56
CA PHE A 56 17.19 36.72 4.09
C PHE A 56 17.22 35.65 2.98
N THR A 57 18.28 34.83 2.97
CA THR A 57 18.37 33.68 2.06
C THR A 57 17.51 32.53 2.56
N LEU A 58 16.41 32.26 1.87
CA LEU A 58 15.61 31.04 2.07
C LEU A 58 16.32 29.84 1.48
N PHE A 59 16.77 28.91 2.34
CA PHE A 59 17.25 27.61 1.89
C PHE A 59 16.07 26.65 1.73
N PRO A 60 16.05 25.80 0.68
CA PRO A 60 15.06 24.74 0.60
C PRO A 60 15.20 23.82 1.83
N PRO A 61 14.11 23.21 2.30
CA PRO A 61 14.21 22.20 3.34
C PRO A 61 15.18 21.11 2.89
N ILE A 62 16.08 20.71 3.78
CA ILE A 62 17.06 19.67 3.49
C ILE A 62 16.29 18.37 3.25
N ALA A 63 16.25 17.94 1.99
CA ALA A 63 15.60 16.69 1.63
C ALA A 63 16.43 15.53 2.17
N VAL A 64 15.88 14.81 3.15
CA VAL A 64 16.48 13.54 3.60
C VAL A 64 16.13 12.47 2.59
N CYS A 65 17.11 12.02 1.81
CA CYS A 65 16.97 10.82 1.00
C CYS A 65 16.76 9.62 1.94
N GLN A 66 15.56 9.03 1.89
CA GLN A 66 15.28 7.83 2.66
C GLN A 66 16.25 6.72 2.25
N PRO A 67 16.83 5.98 3.20
CA PRO A 67 17.72 4.87 2.87
C PRO A 67 16.94 3.80 2.12
N GLY A 68 17.40 3.47 0.91
CA GLY A 68 16.81 2.40 0.10
C GLY A 68 16.93 2.65 -1.40
N ARG A 69 16.79 1.58 -2.18
CA ARG A 69 16.71 1.67 -3.65
C ARG A 69 15.40 2.34 -4.05
N PRO A 70 15.43 3.39 -4.90
CA PRO A 70 14.22 3.96 -5.48
C PRO A 70 13.35 2.86 -6.10
N LYS A 71 12.06 2.90 -5.81
CA LYS A 71 11.13 1.90 -6.34
C LYS A 71 11.05 2.05 -7.86
N GLU A 72 11.44 1.01 -8.59
CA GLU A 72 11.44 0.98 -10.05
C GLU A 72 10.04 1.18 -10.66
N ARG A 73 8.99 0.80 -9.91
CA ARG A 73 7.59 0.96 -10.33
C ARG A 73 6.92 2.09 -9.57
N ARG A 74 6.50 3.13 -10.30
CA ARG A 74 5.64 4.21 -9.81
C ARG A 74 4.29 3.67 -9.32
N TYR A 75 3.76 4.25 -8.24
CA TYR A 75 2.37 4.01 -7.83
C TYR A 75 1.44 4.77 -8.78
N ARG A 76 0.49 4.07 -9.40
CA ARG A 76 -0.52 4.73 -10.25
C ARG A 76 -1.61 5.33 -9.38
N SER A 77 -2.03 6.54 -9.70
CA SER A 77 -3.19 7.16 -9.06
C SER A 77 -4.50 6.52 -9.56
N SER A 78 -5.61 6.71 -8.83
CA SER A 78 -6.91 6.15 -9.22
C SER A 78 -7.41 6.65 -10.57
N MET A 79 -6.96 7.82 -11.02
CA MET A 79 -7.37 8.47 -12.27
C MET A 79 -6.63 7.94 -13.50
N GLU A 80 -5.47 7.33 -13.32
CA GLU A 80 -4.61 6.88 -14.44
C GLU A 80 -5.08 5.60 -15.12
N GLY A 81 -6.25 5.08 -14.73
CA GLY A 81 -6.80 3.84 -15.22
C GLY A 81 -5.95 2.65 -14.74
N SER A 82 -6.57 1.70 -14.05
CA SER A 82 -5.99 0.37 -14.07
C SER A 82 -6.04 -0.08 -15.52
N SER A 83 -4.90 -0.33 -16.15
CA SER A 83 -4.85 -1.37 -17.18
C SER A 83 -5.44 -2.57 -16.47
N SER A 84 -6.71 -2.86 -16.71
CA SER A 84 -7.44 -3.92 -16.04
C SER A 84 -6.58 -5.15 -16.21
N LYS A 85 -5.84 -5.53 -15.18
CA LYS A 85 -5.56 -6.94 -14.98
C LYS A 85 -6.95 -7.49 -14.76
N THR A 86 -7.61 -7.84 -15.86
CA THR A 86 -8.81 -8.67 -15.89
C THR A 86 -8.62 -9.61 -14.73
N ARG A 87 -9.43 -9.45 -13.66
CA ARG A 87 -9.25 -10.27 -12.46
C ARG A 87 -9.22 -11.68 -12.99
N LYS A 88 -8.06 -12.35 -12.91
CA LYS A 88 -7.92 -13.70 -13.46
C LYS A 88 -9.06 -14.48 -12.82
N GLN A 89 -9.96 -14.98 -13.66
CA GLN A 89 -11.09 -15.75 -13.17
C GLN A 89 -10.54 -16.78 -12.21
N GLN A 90 -11.12 -16.84 -11.01
CA GLN A 90 -10.66 -17.78 -10.00
C GLN A 90 -11.00 -19.18 -10.50
N VAL A 91 -9.98 -19.89 -10.98
CA VAL A 91 -10.06 -21.28 -11.44
C VAL A 91 -9.66 -22.19 -10.29
N CYS A 92 -10.50 -23.16 -9.98
CA CYS A 92 -10.22 -24.16 -8.97
C CYS A 92 -9.11 -25.11 -9.46
N SER A 93 -8.02 -25.21 -8.71
CA SER A 93 -6.91 -26.12 -9.05
C SER A 93 -7.24 -27.61 -8.89
N ARG A 94 -8.36 -27.97 -8.26
CA ARG A 94 -8.82 -29.36 -8.12
C ARG A 94 -9.66 -29.82 -9.31
N CYS A 95 -10.65 -29.02 -9.73
CA CYS A 95 -11.62 -29.42 -10.76
C CYS A 95 -11.55 -28.60 -12.05
N GLY A 96 -10.72 -27.55 -12.10
CA GLY A 96 -10.64 -26.64 -13.25
C GLY A 96 -11.86 -25.71 -13.42
N GLY A 97 -12.88 -25.83 -12.59
CA GLY A 97 -14.08 -24.97 -12.64
C GLY A 97 -13.81 -23.55 -12.14
N THR A 98 -14.54 -22.57 -12.67
CA THR A 98 -14.46 -21.17 -12.23
C THR A 98 -15.48 -20.85 -11.12
N GLY A 99 -15.28 -19.75 -10.41
CA GLY A 99 -16.26 -19.24 -9.42
C GLY A 99 -16.10 -19.78 -7.99
N HIS A 100 -15.16 -20.69 -7.76
CA HIS A 100 -14.81 -21.19 -6.44
C HIS A 100 -13.30 -21.50 -6.36
N ASN A 101 -12.77 -21.62 -5.14
CA ASN A 101 -11.38 -22.00 -4.89
C ASN A 101 -11.29 -23.46 -4.43
N LYS A 102 -10.07 -24.01 -4.37
CA LYS A 102 -9.81 -25.40 -3.94
C LYS A 102 -10.44 -25.72 -2.57
N SER A 103 -10.49 -24.76 -1.64
CA SER A 103 -11.01 -24.99 -0.28
C SER A 103 -12.52 -25.16 -0.24
N LYS A 104 -13.27 -24.55 -1.17
CA LYS A 104 -14.72 -24.67 -1.29
C LYS A 104 -15.16 -25.61 -2.41
N CYS A 105 -14.25 -26.45 -2.91
CA CYS A 105 -14.52 -27.35 -4.01
C CYS A 105 -15.21 -28.62 -3.50
N THR A 106 -16.45 -28.87 -3.95
CA THR A 106 -17.27 -30.04 -3.59
C THR A 106 -16.84 -31.30 -4.33
N THR A 107 -15.95 -31.22 -5.32
CA THR A 107 -15.49 -32.44 -6.00
C THR A 107 -14.65 -33.30 -5.04
N PRO A 108 -14.95 -34.60 -4.93
CA PRO A 108 -14.18 -35.50 -4.10
C PRO A 108 -12.73 -35.55 -4.60
N HIS A 109 -11.78 -35.70 -3.68
CA HIS A 109 -10.40 -35.97 -4.05
C HIS A 109 -10.38 -37.33 -4.76
N ALA A 110 -10.08 -37.34 -6.06
CA ALA A 110 -9.74 -38.59 -6.73
C ALA A 110 -8.49 -39.15 -6.03
N ILE A 111 -8.66 -40.24 -5.29
CA ILE A 111 -7.57 -41.01 -4.72
C ILE A 111 -7.00 -41.83 -5.88
N GLY A 112 -5.96 -41.27 -6.51
CA GLY A 112 -4.90 -41.97 -7.26
C GLY A 112 -5.28 -42.92 -8.41
N SER A 113 -4.95 -42.51 -9.63
CA SER A 113 -4.24 -43.40 -10.55
C SER A 113 -2.88 -42.74 -10.84
N SER A 114 -1.84 -43.35 -10.30
CA SER A 114 -0.45 -42.97 -10.52
C SER A 114 -0.04 -43.25 -11.96
N GLU A 115 0.06 -42.21 -12.77
CA GLU A 115 1.08 -42.12 -13.80
C GLU A 115 1.94 -40.91 -13.47
N ALA A 116 2.97 -41.17 -12.66
CA ALA A 116 4.02 -40.19 -12.39
C ALA A 116 4.80 -39.97 -13.68
N ASN A 117 4.36 -39.03 -14.52
CA ASN A 117 5.28 -38.40 -15.47
C ASN A 117 6.25 -37.54 -14.65
N ALA A 118 7.37 -38.16 -14.28
CA ALA A 118 8.49 -37.49 -13.66
C ALA A 118 9.04 -36.44 -14.64
N THR A 119 8.56 -35.19 -14.53
CA THR A 119 9.34 -34.06 -15.03
C THR A 119 10.65 -34.07 -14.25
N GLN A 120 11.73 -34.49 -14.92
CA GLN A 120 13.10 -34.40 -14.42
C GLN A 120 13.43 -32.92 -14.19
N GLY A 121 12.99 -32.36 -13.07
CA GLY A 121 13.49 -31.11 -12.55
C GLY A 121 14.89 -31.36 -12.03
N HIS A 122 15.89 -30.83 -12.73
CA HIS A 122 17.29 -30.93 -12.34
C HIS A 122 17.51 -30.11 -11.05
N ARG A 123 17.19 -30.70 -9.88
CA ARG A 123 17.39 -30.08 -8.57
C ARG A 123 18.88 -30.09 -8.28
N GLN A 124 19.58 -29.00 -8.64
CA GLN A 124 20.97 -28.80 -8.25
C GLN A 124 21.05 -28.79 -6.72
N LEU A 125 21.62 -29.87 -6.18
CA LEU A 125 21.88 -29.98 -4.76
C LEU A 125 22.98 -28.97 -4.40
N ARG A 126 22.72 -28.13 -3.38
CA ARG A 126 23.64 -27.08 -2.99
C ARG A 126 24.88 -27.67 -2.32
N ARG A 127 26.05 -27.26 -2.80
CA ARG A 127 27.35 -27.51 -2.17
C ARG A 127 27.55 -26.58 -1.00
N TYR A 128 28.08 -27.08 0.10
CA TYR A 128 28.48 -26.22 1.21
C TYR A 128 29.79 -25.49 0.86
N GLY A 129 29.82 -24.17 1.06
CA GLY A 129 30.86 -23.30 0.50
C GLY A 129 32.29 -23.49 1.02
N ILE A 130 32.51 -24.28 2.08
CA ILE A 130 33.86 -24.54 2.63
C ILE A 130 34.38 -25.89 2.16
N CYS A 131 33.67 -26.98 2.41
CA CYS A 131 34.12 -28.32 2.02
C CYS A 131 33.75 -28.71 0.58
N GLY A 132 32.87 -27.96 -0.10
CA GLY A 132 32.44 -28.23 -1.47
C GLY A 132 31.51 -29.42 -1.63
N GLU A 133 31.23 -30.18 -0.56
CA GLU A 133 30.36 -31.34 -0.61
C GLU A 133 28.88 -30.98 -0.53
N ILE A 134 28.07 -31.86 -1.10
CA ILE A 134 26.65 -31.66 -1.34
C ILE A 134 25.84 -32.25 -0.17
N GLY A 135 24.69 -31.65 0.14
CA GLY A 135 23.68 -32.29 0.99
C GLY A 135 23.84 -32.08 2.49
N HIS A 136 24.78 -31.21 2.90
CA HIS A 136 24.97 -30.84 4.30
C HIS A 136 25.22 -29.34 4.45
N SER A 137 25.19 -28.84 5.69
CA SER A 137 25.35 -27.41 5.99
C SER A 137 26.53 -27.18 6.93
N ARG A 138 26.82 -25.92 7.26
CA ARG A 138 27.91 -25.53 8.18
C ARG A 138 27.93 -26.31 9.49
N ARG A 139 26.75 -26.61 10.05
CA ARG A 139 26.61 -27.25 11.38
C ARG A 139 26.82 -28.76 11.36
N THR A 140 26.79 -29.37 10.19
CA THR A 140 26.86 -30.83 10.02
C THR A 140 28.11 -31.24 9.22
N CYS A 141 29.04 -30.31 8.99
CA CYS A 141 30.27 -30.57 8.25
C CYS A 141 31.34 -31.12 9.20
N LEU A 142 31.70 -32.39 9.04
CA LEU A 142 32.66 -33.09 9.92
C LEU A 142 34.07 -32.49 9.88
N LEU A 143 34.47 -31.87 8.76
CA LEU A 143 35.76 -31.18 8.64
C LEU A 143 35.92 -30.03 9.64
N ARG A 144 34.81 -29.41 10.07
CA ARG A 144 34.83 -28.35 11.10
C ARG A 144 34.55 -28.84 12.51
N ALA A 145 34.16 -30.10 12.70
CA ALA A 145 33.95 -30.67 14.03
C ALA A 145 35.28 -30.88 14.79
N ASN A 146 36.42 -30.78 14.10
CA ASN A 146 37.76 -31.01 14.65
C ASN A 146 38.58 -29.72 14.89
N GLU A 147 37.96 -28.54 14.75
CA GLU A 147 38.58 -27.23 15.06
C GLU A 147 37.91 -26.60 16.29
N SER A 148 37.98 -27.29 17.44
CA SER A 148 37.61 -26.75 18.76
C SER A 148 38.85 -26.47 19.60
#